data_AF-A0A2I0P6G7-F1
#
_entry.id   AF-A0A2I0P6G7-F1
#
_cell.length_a   1.000
_cell.length_b   1.000
_cell.length_c   1.000
_cell.angle_alpha   90.00
_cell.angle_beta   90.00
_cell.angle_gamma   90.00
#
_symmetry.space_group_name_H-M   'P 1'
#
loop_
_entity.id
_entity.type
_entity.pdbx_description
1 polymer ?
#
loop_
_entity_poly.entity_id
_entity_poly.type
_entity_poly.pdbx_seq_one_letter_code
_entity_poly.pdbx_strand_id
1 'polypeptide(L)'
;MTETALQTSDFGPTIQAALAQGGRGPLFTVTCSIQNDQPHITVEPHTTDEISDAATALLAAIASGGEALTEAFRRGSLHSRIMWTKARFGETTLFTVAVTGMATEDGTIRTEETMTRVRTHEGIPRVRDRADKIARMCADALRVWETAA
;
A
#
# COMPACT_ATOMS: atom_id res chain seq x y z
N MET A 1 -0.88 -22.76 1.69
CA MET A 1 0.48 -22.19 1.81
C MET A 1 0.56 -21.68 3.23
N THR A 2 1.54 -22.13 4.01
CA THR A 2 1.82 -21.59 5.34
C THR A 2 2.33 -20.16 5.14
N GLU A 3 1.57 -19.18 5.63
CA GLU A 3 2.06 -17.80 5.72
C GLU A 3 3.23 -17.82 6.70
N THR A 4 4.34 -17.17 6.34
CA THR A 4 5.55 -17.09 7.16
C THR A 4 5.80 -15.62 7.46
N ALA A 5 6.26 -15.29 8.65
CA ALA A 5 6.51 -13.90 9.00
C ALA A 5 7.55 -13.23 8.10
N LEU A 6 7.27 -11.97 7.73
CA LEU A 6 8.15 -11.12 6.92
C LEU A 6 9.54 -11.05 7.54
N GLN A 7 10.54 -11.48 6.78
CA GLN A 7 11.95 -11.46 7.17
C GLN A 7 12.70 -10.38 6.42
N THR A 8 13.76 -9.87 7.03
CA THR A 8 14.77 -9.05 6.33
C THR A 8 15.32 -9.72 5.07
N SER A 9 15.44 -11.05 5.07
CA SER A 9 15.88 -11.83 3.90
C SER A 9 14.86 -11.87 2.75
N ASP A 10 13.61 -11.46 2.97
CA ASP A 10 12.59 -11.39 1.91
C ASP A 10 12.81 -10.23 0.95
N PHE A 11 13.69 -9.30 1.31
CA PHE A 11 14.02 -8.14 0.51
C PHE A 11 15.49 -8.18 0.09
N GLY A 12 15.78 -7.58 -1.06
CA GLY A 12 17.15 -7.48 -1.55
C GLY A 12 18.06 -6.54 -0.74
N PRO A 13 19.35 -6.47 -1.12
CA PRO A 13 20.41 -5.81 -0.36
C PRO A 13 20.13 -4.34 -0.04
N THR A 14 19.40 -3.62 -0.89
CA THR A 14 19.06 -2.21 -0.66
C THR A 14 18.21 -2.03 0.59
N ILE A 15 17.16 -2.85 0.73
CA ILE A 15 16.26 -2.80 1.90
C ILE A 15 16.95 -3.39 3.12
N GLN A 16 17.70 -4.49 2.95
CA GLN A 16 18.49 -5.06 4.05
C GLN A 16 19.47 -4.03 4.63
N ALA A 17 20.17 -3.29 3.78
CA ALA A 17 21.07 -2.23 4.22
C ALA A 17 20.33 -1.09 4.92
N ALA A 18 19.15 -0.69 4.41
CA ALA A 18 18.32 0.34 5.03
C ALA A 18 17.85 -0.08 6.44
N LEU A 19 17.49 -1.36 6.61
CA LEU A 19 17.06 -1.92 7.89
C LEU A 19 18.23 -2.17 8.86
N ALA A 20 19.40 -2.56 8.35
CA ALA A 20 20.60 -2.87 9.14
C ALA A 20 21.26 -1.64 9.77
N GLN A 21 21.01 -0.43 9.27
CA GLN A 21 21.55 0.82 9.86
C GLN A 21 20.83 1.24 11.15
N GLY A 22 20.21 0.29 11.88
CA GLY A 22 19.33 0.54 13.02
C GLY A 22 18.07 1.33 12.62
N GLY A 23 17.79 1.35 11.32
CA GLY A 23 16.94 2.35 10.68
C GLY A 23 15.60 1.76 10.27
N ARG A 24 14.56 2.51 10.58
CA ARG A 24 13.26 2.36 9.92
C ARG A 24 13.45 2.59 8.42
N GLY A 25 13.21 1.56 7.61
CA GLY A 25 13.41 1.59 6.15
C GLY A 25 12.09 1.65 5.39
N PRO A 26 11.99 2.32 4.24
CA PRO A 26 10.81 2.24 3.38
C PRO A 26 10.74 0.86 2.72
N LEU A 27 9.61 0.17 2.78
CA LEU A 27 9.43 -1.17 2.19
C LEU A 27 8.71 -1.08 0.85
N PHE A 28 7.50 -0.53 0.85
CA PHE A 28 6.69 -0.34 -0.36
C PHE A 28 5.67 0.80 -0.17
N THR A 29 5.06 1.25 -1.26
CA THR A 29 3.95 2.20 -1.26
C THR A 29 2.73 1.56 -1.93
N VAL A 30 1.56 1.70 -1.31
CA VAL A 30 0.28 1.44 -1.94
C VAL A 30 -0.28 2.76 -2.46
N THR A 31 -0.53 2.84 -3.77
CA THR A 31 -1.06 4.05 -4.42
C THR A 31 -2.43 3.78 -4.99
N CYS A 32 -3.41 4.60 -4.63
CA CYS A 32 -4.70 4.62 -5.32
C CYS A 32 -4.73 5.77 -6.31
N SER A 33 -4.74 5.46 -7.61
CA SER A 33 -4.69 6.44 -8.68
C SER A 33 -5.70 6.15 -9.78
N ILE A 34 -6.06 7.18 -10.54
CA ILE A 34 -6.95 7.08 -11.70
C ILE A 34 -6.12 6.72 -12.93
N GLN A 35 -6.36 5.54 -13.49
CA GLN A 35 -5.75 5.06 -14.74
C GLN A 35 -6.88 4.65 -15.68
N ASN A 36 -6.80 5.04 -16.96
CA ASN A 36 -7.87 4.76 -17.95
C ASN A 36 -9.27 5.16 -17.43
N ASP A 37 -9.35 6.32 -16.78
CA ASP A 37 -10.55 6.88 -16.16
C ASP A 37 -11.15 6.05 -15.01
N GLN A 38 -10.43 5.05 -14.49
CA GLN A 38 -10.88 4.25 -13.37
C GLN A 38 -9.87 4.28 -12.22
N PRO A 39 -10.32 4.26 -10.95
CA PRO A 39 -9.41 4.09 -9.83
C PRO A 39 -8.84 2.67 -9.78
N HIS A 40 -7.53 2.60 -9.55
CA HIS A 40 -6.75 1.38 -9.44
C HIS A 40 -5.81 1.46 -8.25
N ILE A 41 -5.47 0.30 -7.69
CA ILE A 41 -4.42 0.15 -6.69
C ILE A 41 -3.16 -0.39 -7.34
N THR A 42 -2.06 0.31 -7.13
CA THR A 42 -0.71 -0.20 -7.41
C THR A 42 0.03 -0.36 -6.09
N VAL A 43 0.88 -1.39 -6.03
CA VAL A 43 1.77 -1.63 -4.89
C VAL A 43 3.19 -1.68 -5.45
N GLU A 44 4.03 -0.76 -4.98
CA GLU A 44 5.37 -0.55 -5.53
C GLU A 44 6.41 -0.72 -4.42
N PRO A 45 7.30 -1.72 -4.51
CA PRO A 45 8.41 -1.87 -3.57
C PRO A 45 9.43 -0.74 -3.73
N HIS A 46 10.02 -0.28 -2.62
CA HIS A 46 11.12 0.70 -2.59
C HIS A 46 12.47 0.04 -2.86
N THR A 47 12.51 -0.88 -3.81
CA THR A 47 13.75 -1.54 -4.26
C THR A 47 13.63 -1.97 -5.72
N THR A 48 14.76 -1.98 -6.41
CA THR A 48 14.92 -2.62 -7.73
C THR A 48 15.50 -4.02 -7.62
N ASP A 49 15.89 -4.43 -6.42
CA ASP A 49 16.42 -5.76 -6.15
C ASP A 49 15.32 -6.82 -6.22
N GLU A 50 15.73 -8.07 -6.42
CA GLU A 50 14.81 -9.20 -6.31
C GLU A 50 14.24 -9.28 -4.88
N ILE A 51 12.93 -9.53 -4.81
CA ILE A 51 12.20 -9.79 -3.56
C ILE A 51 11.77 -11.25 -3.56
N SER A 52 11.63 -11.85 -2.39
CA SER A 52 11.25 -13.26 -2.27
C SER A 52 9.83 -13.52 -2.79
N ASP A 53 9.51 -14.78 -3.04
CA ASP A 53 8.15 -15.23 -3.36
C ASP A 53 7.15 -14.87 -2.25
N ALA A 54 7.61 -14.88 -0.99
CA ALA A 54 6.80 -14.52 0.18
C ALA A 54 6.43 -13.03 0.16
N ALA A 55 7.42 -12.15 -0.02
CA ALA A 55 7.16 -10.71 -0.19
C ALA A 55 6.29 -10.44 -1.42
N THR A 56 6.55 -11.12 -2.54
CA THR A 56 5.74 -10.99 -3.76
C THR A 56 4.29 -11.39 -3.53
N ALA A 57 4.04 -12.50 -2.82
CA ALA A 57 2.70 -12.96 -2.48
C ALA A 57 1.96 -11.95 -1.58
N LEU A 58 2.65 -11.36 -0.60
CA LEU A 58 2.08 -10.31 0.24
C LEU A 58 1.70 -9.06 -0.57
N LEU A 59 2.62 -8.55 -1.40
CA LEU A 59 2.35 -7.37 -2.23
C LEU A 59 1.17 -7.63 -3.18
N ALA A 60 1.08 -8.83 -3.75
CA ALA A 60 -0.04 -9.25 -4.59
C ALA A 60 -1.36 -9.35 -3.80
N ALA A 61 -1.33 -9.84 -2.56
CA ALA A 61 -2.50 -9.90 -1.70
C ALA A 61 -3.02 -8.49 -1.35
N ILE A 62 -2.11 -7.56 -1.00
CA ILE A 62 -2.45 -6.16 -0.75
C ILE A 62 -3.02 -5.49 -2.01
N ALA A 63 -2.39 -5.72 -3.17
CA ALA A 63 -2.86 -5.17 -4.44
C ALA A 63 -4.27 -5.67 -4.77
N SER A 64 -4.51 -6.98 -4.69
CA SER A 64 -5.81 -7.59 -4.99
C SER A 64 -6.90 -7.16 -4.01
N GLY A 65 -6.61 -7.17 -2.71
CA GLY A 65 -7.53 -6.71 -1.67
C GLY A 65 -7.87 -5.23 -1.80
N GLY A 66 -6.88 -4.40 -2.13
CA GLY A 66 -7.05 -2.98 -2.42
C GLY A 66 -7.90 -2.76 -3.66
N GLU A 67 -7.60 -3.46 -4.75
CA GLU A 67 -8.29 -3.34 -6.03
C GLU A 67 -9.77 -3.68 -5.89
N ALA A 68 -10.12 -4.74 -5.16
CA ALA A 68 -11.51 -5.10 -4.86
C ALA A 68 -12.28 -3.96 -4.16
N LEU A 69 -11.60 -3.18 -3.32
CA LEU A 69 -12.18 -2.03 -2.64
C LEU A 69 -12.35 -0.80 -3.55
N THR A 70 -11.64 -0.74 -4.68
CA THR A 70 -11.77 0.35 -5.66
C THR A 70 -13.04 0.30 -6.49
N GLU A 71 -13.71 -0.86 -6.59
CA GLU A 71 -14.95 -1.02 -7.36
C GLU A 71 -16.03 -0.01 -6.93
N ALA A 72 -16.05 0.34 -5.64
CA ALA A 72 -16.96 1.34 -5.11
C ALA A 72 -16.73 2.75 -5.68
N PHE A 73 -15.54 3.06 -6.20
CA PHE A 73 -15.23 4.33 -6.86
C PHE A 73 -15.66 4.39 -8.32
N ARG A 74 -15.95 3.24 -8.94
CA ARG A 74 -16.19 3.13 -10.40
C ARG A 74 -17.63 3.39 -10.81
N ARG A 75 -18.53 3.64 -9.83
CA ARG A 75 -19.97 3.73 -10.09
C ARG A 75 -20.60 4.97 -9.46
N GLY A 76 -21.65 5.46 -10.11
CA GLY A 76 -22.55 6.49 -9.60
C GLY A 76 -21.89 7.86 -9.38
N SER A 77 -22.47 8.65 -8.49
CA SER A 77 -22.08 10.05 -8.25
C SER A 77 -20.66 10.22 -7.71
N LEU A 78 -20.10 9.19 -7.07
CA LEU A 78 -18.73 9.21 -6.58
C LEU A 78 -17.74 9.26 -7.75
N HIS A 79 -17.95 8.38 -8.74
CA HIS A 79 -17.14 8.34 -9.95
C HIS A 79 -17.17 9.69 -10.68
N SER A 80 -18.35 10.27 -10.89
CA SER A 80 -18.50 11.58 -11.54
C SER A 80 -17.74 12.69 -10.82
N ARG A 81 -17.75 12.70 -9.47
CA ARG A 81 -17.01 13.69 -8.68
C ARG A 81 -15.50 13.50 -8.78
N ILE A 82 -15.03 12.25 -8.77
CA ILE A 82 -13.61 11.93 -8.96
C ILE A 82 -13.15 12.39 -10.35
N MET A 83 -13.91 12.04 -11.39
CA MET A 83 -13.61 12.40 -12.78
C MET A 83 -13.68 13.92 -13.03
N TRP A 84 -14.66 14.60 -12.43
CA TRP A 84 -14.70 16.06 -12.48
C TRP A 84 -13.49 16.70 -11.80
N THR A 85 -13.07 16.16 -10.65
CA THR A 85 -11.89 16.64 -9.92
C THR A 85 -10.62 16.43 -10.73
N LYS A 86 -10.45 15.24 -11.35
CA LYS A 86 -9.36 14.95 -12.29
C LYS A 86 -9.36 15.95 -13.45
N ALA A 87 -10.50 16.15 -14.12
CA ALA A 87 -10.60 17.05 -15.26
C ALA A 87 -10.31 18.52 -14.89
N ARG A 88 -10.67 18.94 -13.68
CA ARG A 88 -10.48 20.31 -13.20
C ARG A 88 -9.06 20.60 -12.72
N PHE A 89 -8.43 19.66 -12.03
CA PHE A 89 -7.16 19.88 -11.32
C PHE A 89 -5.98 19.08 -11.88
N GLY A 90 -6.21 18.16 -12.82
CA GLY A 90 -5.17 17.26 -13.36
C GLY A 90 -4.73 16.15 -12.40
N GLU A 91 -5.27 16.12 -11.18
CA GLU A 91 -4.87 15.20 -10.12
C GLU A 91 -5.41 13.80 -10.35
N THR A 92 -4.50 12.83 -10.49
CA THR A 92 -4.83 11.41 -10.69
C THR A 92 -4.69 10.60 -9.42
N THR A 93 -3.90 11.03 -8.43
CA THR A 93 -3.73 10.30 -7.18
C THR A 93 -4.86 10.65 -6.21
N LEU A 94 -5.50 9.62 -5.64
CA LEU A 94 -6.52 9.80 -4.60
C LEU A 94 -5.88 9.82 -3.22
N PHE A 95 -5.02 8.85 -2.95
CA PHE A 95 -4.23 8.72 -1.72
C PHE A 95 -3.09 7.73 -1.90
N THR A 96 -2.13 7.77 -0.99
CA THR A 96 -1.04 6.80 -0.86
C THR A 96 -0.94 6.27 0.57
N VAL A 97 -0.42 5.06 0.74
CA VAL A 97 -0.05 4.46 2.02
C VAL A 97 1.40 4.03 1.91
N ALA A 98 2.30 4.75 2.58
CA ALA A 98 3.70 4.39 2.65
C ALA A 98 3.91 3.39 3.79
N VAL A 99 4.49 2.24 3.49
CA VAL A 99 4.80 1.21 4.49
C VAL A 99 6.28 1.23 4.76
N THR A 100 6.62 1.38 6.04
CA THR A 100 7.99 1.34 6.55
C THR A 100 8.17 0.11 7.43
N GLY A 101 9.39 -0.41 7.49
CA GLY A 101 9.76 -1.58 8.27
C GLY A 101 10.85 -1.25 9.29
N MET A 102 10.87 -2.00 10.37
CA MET A 102 11.95 -2.02 11.35
C MET A 102 12.33 -3.48 11.61
N ALA A 103 13.59 -3.82 11.41
CA ALA A 103 14.10 -5.14 11.73
C ALA A 103 14.19 -5.33 13.24
N THR A 104 13.71 -6.47 13.72
CA THR A 104 13.89 -6.93 15.11
C THR A 104 15.18 -7.75 15.25
N GLU A 105 15.57 -8.08 16.49
CA GLU A 105 16.80 -8.83 16.78
C GLU A 105 16.82 -10.23 16.15
N ASP A 106 15.66 -10.84 15.94
CA ASP A 106 15.45 -12.15 15.29
C ASP A 106 15.29 -12.07 13.76
N GLY A 107 15.41 -10.87 13.17
CA GLY A 107 15.38 -10.67 11.72
C GLY A 107 13.98 -10.54 11.11
N THR A 108 12.92 -10.60 11.93
CA THR A 108 11.55 -10.27 11.50
C THR A 108 11.41 -8.77 11.24
N ILE A 109 10.42 -8.38 10.44
CA ILE A 109 10.12 -6.97 10.17
C ILE A 109 8.81 -6.58 10.84
N ARG A 110 8.86 -5.57 11.70
CA ARG A 110 7.69 -4.84 12.17
C ARG A 110 7.38 -3.70 11.23
N THR A 111 6.12 -3.52 10.88
CA THR A 111 5.69 -2.54 9.90
C THR A 111 4.93 -1.37 10.54
N GLU A 112 5.01 -0.22 9.89
CA GLU A 112 4.22 0.95 10.23
C GLU A 112 3.83 1.69 8.94
N GLU A 113 2.55 2.07 8.86
CA GLU A 113 1.94 2.65 7.68
C GLU A 113 1.62 4.13 7.89
N THR A 114 1.97 4.95 6.91
CA THR A 114 1.62 6.38 6.88
C THR A 114 0.77 6.66 5.65
N MET A 115 -0.50 7.05 5.88
CA MET A 115 -1.41 7.41 4.79
C MET A 115 -1.33 8.90 4.47
N THR A 116 -1.13 9.22 3.20
CA THR A 116 -1.23 10.59 2.67
C THR A 116 -2.44 10.69 1.76
N ARG A 117 -3.38 11.58 2.09
CA ARG A 117 -4.56 11.84 1.26
C ARG A 117 -4.32 13.08 0.40
N VAL A 118 -4.75 13.04 -0.85
CA VAL A 118 -4.62 14.22 -1.72
C VAL A 118 -5.76 15.19 -1.42
N ARG A 119 -5.42 16.44 -1.09
CA ARG A 119 -6.36 17.46 -0.59
C ARG A 119 -7.57 17.68 -1.50
N THR A 120 -7.36 17.62 -2.82
CA THR A 120 -8.40 17.81 -3.83
C THR A 120 -9.48 16.72 -3.78
N HIS A 121 -9.09 15.48 -3.46
CA HIS A 121 -9.99 14.33 -3.38
C HIS A 121 -10.49 14.04 -1.95
N GLU A 122 -9.76 14.46 -0.92
CA GLU A 122 -10.15 14.39 0.50
C GLU A 122 -11.49 15.09 0.80
N GLY A 123 -11.82 16.13 0.03
CA GLY A 123 -13.10 16.85 0.13
C GLY A 123 -14.32 16.02 -0.30
N ILE A 124 -14.11 14.81 -0.83
CA ILE A 124 -15.15 13.85 -1.16
C ILE A 124 -15.24 12.83 -0.01
N PRO A 125 -16.27 12.88 0.87
CA PRO A 125 -16.32 12.06 2.09
C PRO A 125 -16.17 10.56 1.82
N ARG A 126 -16.80 10.06 0.75
CA ARG A 126 -16.69 8.65 0.34
C ARG A 126 -15.28 8.26 -0.13
N VAL A 127 -14.46 9.19 -0.61
CA VAL A 127 -13.04 8.92 -0.91
C VAL A 127 -12.27 8.70 0.38
N ARG A 128 -12.48 9.56 1.38
CA ARG A 128 -11.87 9.44 2.70
C ARG A 128 -12.20 8.10 3.38
N ASP A 129 -13.48 7.76 3.46
CA ASP A 129 -13.93 6.51 4.10
C ASP A 129 -13.30 5.27 3.45
N ARG A 130 -13.10 5.32 2.13
CA ARG A 130 -12.53 4.22 1.35
C ARG A 130 -11.01 4.16 1.47
N ALA A 131 -10.34 5.30 1.49
CA ALA A 131 -8.92 5.39 1.82
C ALA A 131 -8.65 4.72 3.19
N ASP A 132 -9.47 5.01 4.19
CA ASP A 132 -9.34 4.40 5.53
C ASP A 132 -9.58 2.90 5.52
N LYS A 133 -10.50 2.41 4.68
CA LYS A 133 -10.73 0.96 4.53
C LYS A 133 -9.54 0.27 3.86
N ILE A 134 -8.94 0.89 2.85
CA ILE A 134 -7.78 0.34 2.15
C ILE A 134 -6.54 0.37 3.06
N ALA A 135 -6.33 1.45 3.81
CA ALA A 135 -5.27 1.53 4.81
C ALA A 135 -5.43 0.46 5.91
N ARG A 136 -6.65 0.27 6.43
CA ARG A 136 -6.94 -0.81 7.41
C ARG A 136 -6.69 -2.19 6.82
N MET A 137 -7.15 -2.45 5.59
CA MET A 137 -6.92 -3.73 4.92
C MET A 137 -5.41 -4.01 4.75
N CYS A 138 -4.64 -2.99 4.36
CA CYS A 138 -3.18 -3.08 4.28
C CYS A 138 -2.57 -3.45 5.64
N ALA A 139 -3.00 -2.76 6.72
CA ALA A 139 -2.50 -3.03 8.05
C ALA A 139 -2.89 -4.42 8.57
N ASP A 140 -4.10 -4.88 8.28
CA ASP A 140 -4.55 -6.21 8.66
C ASP A 140 -3.79 -7.30 7.90
N ALA A 141 -3.52 -7.11 6.60
CA ALA A 141 -2.68 -8.00 5.81
C ALA A 141 -1.26 -8.07 6.38
N LEU A 142 -0.66 -6.92 6.71
CA LEU A 142 0.67 -6.85 7.32
C LEU A 142 0.73 -7.57 8.67
N ARG A 143 -0.28 -7.38 9.54
CA ARG A 143 -0.35 -8.04 10.85
C ARG A 143 -0.46 -9.56 10.76
N VAL A 144 -1.27 -10.07 9.83
CA VAL A 144 -1.38 -11.53 9.62
C VAL A 144 0.01 -12.10 9.37
N TRP A 145 0.79 -11.43 8.53
CA TRP A 145 2.15 -11.83 8.21
C TRP A 145 3.10 -11.62 9.39
N GLU A 146 3.02 -10.54 10.16
CA GLU A 146 3.83 -10.37 11.38
C GLU A 146 3.61 -11.49 12.42
N THR A 147 2.40 -12.05 12.49
CA THR A 147 2.04 -13.08 13.47
C THR A 147 2.23 -14.53 13.01
N ALA A 148 2.59 -14.75 11.74
CA ALA A 148 2.72 -16.09 11.17
C ALA A 148 4.07 -16.79 11.48
N ALA A 149 4.65 -16.47 12.64
CA ALA A 149 5.92 -17.01 13.14
C ALA A 149 5.75 -18.33 13.90
#